data_AF-A0A0H5SHI8-F1
#
_entry.id   AF-A0A0H5SHI8-F1
#
_cell.length_a   1.000
_cell.length_b   1.000
_cell.length_c   1.000
_cell.angle_alpha   90.00
_cell.angle_beta   90.00
_cell.angle_gamma   90.00
#
_symmetry.space_group_name_H-M   'P 1'
#
loop_
_entity.id
_entity.type
_entity.pdbx_description
1 polymer ?
#
loop_
_entity_poly.entity_id
_entity_poly.type
_entity_poly.pdbx_seq_one_letter_code
_entity_poly.pdbx_strand_id
1 'polypeptide(L)'
;MSKKLKSNHKKFKKEAKDTLYKGFDTKNKKVKPKLSYLEELSNHLNLPTDILAGAPIVTATGRSEICLENYKSIIEYNESMVKVQSKTCKICIEGQELNIPYFTEDEMKITGFIKAIYYQ
;
A
#
# COMPACT_ATOMS: atom_id res chain seq x y z
N MET A 1 -67.02 14.42 -21.60
CA MET A 1 -66.09 13.40 -22.13
C MET A 1 -64.65 13.86 -21.90
N SER A 2 -63.93 13.34 -20.89
CA SER A 2 -62.52 13.71 -20.68
C SER A 2 -61.58 12.71 -21.34
N LYS A 3 -60.77 13.17 -22.29
CA LYS A 3 -59.71 12.35 -22.91
C LYS A 3 -58.50 12.31 -21.97
N LYS A 4 -58.14 11.12 -21.48
CA LYS A 4 -56.90 10.91 -20.69
C LYS A 4 -55.67 11.09 -21.57
N LEU A 5 -54.81 12.06 -21.23
CA LEU A 5 -53.45 12.18 -21.76
C LEU A 5 -52.60 10.99 -21.28
N LYS A 6 -52.04 10.20 -22.20
CA LYS A 6 -51.10 9.12 -21.87
C LYS A 6 -49.67 9.64 -21.95
N SER A 7 -48.86 9.30 -20.94
CA SER A 7 -47.45 9.71 -20.83
C SER A 7 -46.58 9.06 -21.93
N ASN A 8 -45.86 9.91 -22.68
CA ASN A 8 -44.95 9.50 -23.75
C ASN A 8 -43.55 9.11 -23.26
N HIS A 9 -43.33 9.00 -21.95
CA HIS A 9 -42.03 8.76 -21.33
C HIS A 9 -41.29 7.52 -21.89
N LYS A 10 -42.01 6.43 -22.17
CA LYS A 10 -41.40 5.21 -22.76
C LYS A 10 -40.91 5.41 -24.20
N LYS A 11 -41.59 6.25 -25.00
CA LYS A 11 -41.22 6.53 -26.39
C LYS A 11 -39.99 7.44 -26.46
N PHE A 12 -39.99 8.52 -25.66
CA PHE A 12 -38.84 9.41 -25.53
C PHE A 12 -37.58 8.69 -25.03
N LYS A 13 -37.70 7.79 -24.05
CA LYS A 13 -36.56 6.99 -23.58
C LYS A 13 -36.00 6.05 -24.66
N LYS A 14 -36.83 5.61 -25.61
CA LYS A 14 -36.42 4.75 -26.73
C LYS A 14 -35.76 5.57 -27.86
N GLU A 15 -36.30 6.73 -28.20
CA GLU A 15 -35.74 7.64 -29.23
C GLU A 15 -34.43 8.30 -28.76
N ALA A 16 -34.34 8.72 -27.49
CA ALA A 16 -33.15 9.36 -26.94
C ALA A 16 -32.00 8.39 -26.64
N LYS A 17 -32.23 7.08 -26.76
CA LYS A 17 -31.22 6.04 -26.50
C LYS A 17 -30.06 6.15 -27.49
N ASP A 18 -30.36 6.50 -28.74
CA ASP A 18 -29.39 6.58 -29.85
C ASP A 18 -28.62 7.91 -29.95
N THR A 19 -28.97 8.92 -29.15
CA THR A 19 -28.32 10.24 -29.17
C THR A 19 -27.72 10.62 -27.83
N LEU A 20 -28.49 10.53 -26.74
CA LEU A 20 -28.11 11.01 -25.40
C LEU A 20 -27.46 9.93 -24.52
N TYR A 21 -27.85 8.66 -24.68
CA TYR A 21 -27.33 7.55 -23.85
C TYR A 21 -26.16 6.78 -24.48
N LYS A 22 -25.75 7.11 -25.72
CA LYS A 22 -24.63 6.44 -26.42
C LYS A 22 -23.31 6.44 -25.64
N GLY A 23 -23.06 7.46 -24.80
CA GLY A 23 -21.86 7.55 -23.96
C GLY A 23 -21.93 6.75 -22.66
N PHE A 24 -23.12 6.30 -22.24
CA PHE A 24 -23.36 5.63 -20.96
C PHE A 24 -23.55 4.11 -21.07
N ASP A 25 -23.70 3.57 -22.28
CA ASP A 25 -23.72 2.12 -22.56
C ASP A 25 -22.29 1.54 -22.67
N THR A 26 -21.42 1.84 -21.70
CA THR A 26 -20.13 1.17 -21.49
C THR A 26 -20.29 -0.02 -20.56
N LYS A 27 -21.18 -0.96 -20.92
CA LYS A 27 -21.18 -2.27 -20.26
C LYS A 27 -19.93 -3.04 -20.69
N ASN A 28 -19.05 -3.28 -19.72
CA ASN A 28 -17.94 -4.25 -19.74
C ASN A 28 -16.67 -3.93 -20.53
N LYS A 29 -16.10 -2.71 -20.43
CA LYS A 29 -14.65 -2.59 -20.63
C LYS A 29 -13.98 -2.84 -19.27
N LYS A 30 -13.40 -4.03 -19.06
CA LYS A 30 -12.47 -4.27 -17.95
C LYS A 30 -11.35 -3.24 -18.10
N VAL A 31 -11.42 -2.16 -17.32
CA VAL A 31 -10.30 -1.21 -17.21
C VAL A 31 -9.17 -2.02 -16.60
N LYS A 32 -8.19 -2.43 -17.42
CA LYS A 32 -6.96 -2.98 -16.88
C LYS A 32 -6.37 -1.89 -15.97
N PRO A 33 -6.01 -2.19 -14.72
CA PRO A 33 -5.38 -1.20 -13.87
C PRO A 33 -4.14 -0.67 -14.61
N LYS A 34 -4.02 0.65 -14.71
CA LYS A 34 -2.80 1.28 -15.22
C LYS A 34 -1.69 0.89 -14.25
N LEU A 35 -0.63 0.28 -14.77
CA LEU A 35 0.55 -0.03 -13.97
C LEU A 35 1.10 1.28 -13.41
N SER A 36 1.51 1.25 -12.15
CA SER A 36 2.29 2.29 -11.52
C SER A 36 3.58 2.51 -12.33
N TYR A 37 4.10 3.74 -12.35
CA TYR A 37 5.39 4.03 -12.98
C TYR A 37 6.52 3.10 -12.49
N LEU A 38 6.48 2.70 -11.21
CA LEU A 38 7.41 1.73 -10.64
C LEU A 38 7.21 0.31 -11.20
N GLU A 39 5.98 -0.08 -11.51
CA GLU A 39 5.67 -1.40 -12.11
C GLU A 39 6.09 -1.43 -13.58
N GLU A 40 5.95 -0.32 -14.32
CA GLU A 40 6.47 -0.20 -15.68
C GLU A 40 8.01 -0.31 -15.71
N LEU A 41 8.70 0.42 -14.82
CA LEU A 41 10.16 0.33 -14.68
C LEU A 41 10.63 -1.06 -14.24
N SER A 42 9.93 -1.69 -13.30
CA SER A 42 10.19 -3.07 -12.86
C SER A 42 10.18 -4.05 -14.03
N ASN A 43 9.17 -3.96 -14.90
CA ASN A 43 9.05 -4.81 -16.09
C ASN A 43 10.17 -4.55 -17.12
N HIS A 44 10.60 -3.29 -17.27
CA HIS A 44 11.69 -2.94 -18.20
C HIS A 44 13.07 -3.38 -17.69
N LEU A 45 13.28 -3.35 -16.37
CA LEU A 45 14.56 -3.64 -15.73
C LEU A 45 14.65 -5.08 -15.17
N ASN A 46 13.57 -5.88 -15.27
CA ASN A 46 13.41 -7.19 -14.62
C ASN A 46 13.73 -7.16 -13.11
N LEU A 47 13.54 -6.01 -12.45
CA LEU A 47 13.80 -5.84 -11.02
C LEU A 47 12.53 -6.16 -10.23
N PRO A 48 12.61 -6.92 -9.12
CA PRO A 48 11.48 -7.13 -8.23
C PRO A 48 10.90 -5.80 -7.73
N THR A 49 9.57 -5.69 -7.73
CA THR A 49 8.84 -4.49 -7.31
C THR A 49 9.17 -4.07 -5.88
N ASP A 50 9.52 -5.02 -5.01
CA ASP A 50 9.83 -4.77 -3.59
C ASP A 50 11.15 -4.00 -3.41
N ILE A 51 12.12 -4.22 -4.31
CA ILE A 51 13.39 -3.47 -4.34
C ILE A 51 13.12 -2.02 -4.76
N LEU A 52 12.30 -1.83 -5.80
CA LEU A 52 11.90 -0.51 -6.29
C LEU A 52 11.03 0.26 -5.27
N ALA A 53 10.20 -0.45 -4.52
CA ALA A 53 9.35 0.14 -3.48
C ALA A 53 10.13 0.50 -2.20
N GLY A 54 11.38 0.04 -2.06
CA GLY A 54 12.17 0.20 -0.85
C GLY A 54 11.52 -0.54 0.32
N ALA A 55 11.18 -1.81 0.11
CA ALA A 55 10.65 -2.66 1.17
C ALA A 55 11.64 -2.73 2.36
N PRO A 56 11.14 -2.74 3.61
CA PRO A 56 12.01 -2.83 4.77
C PRO A 56 12.73 -4.16 4.81
N ILE A 57 14.02 -4.12 5.14
CA ILE A 57 14.83 -5.31 5.34
C ILE A 57 15.12 -5.41 6.83
N VAL A 58 14.73 -6.55 7.42
CA VAL A 58 14.99 -6.86 8.83
C VAL A 58 15.99 -8.01 8.87
N THR A 59 17.20 -7.71 9.31
CA THR A 59 18.26 -8.70 9.51
C THR A 59 18.42 -8.95 11.00
N ALA A 60 18.05 -10.14 11.48
CA ALA A 60 18.17 -10.50 12.89
C ALA A 60 19.36 -11.44 13.11
N THR A 61 20.26 -11.07 14.03
CA THR A 61 21.40 -11.89 14.45
C THR A 61 21.13 -12.43 15.85
N GLY A 62 20.72 -13.70 15.91
CA GLY A 62 20.29 -14.33 17.16
C GLY A 62 19.07 -13.62 17.76
N ARG A 63 19.03 -13.54 19.09
CA ARG A 63 18.01 -12.76 19.84
C ARG A 63 18.60 -11.49 20.47
N SER A 64 19.78 -11.08 20.04
CA SER A 64 20.51 -9.97 20.65
C SER A 64 20.54 -8.70 19.78
N GLU A 65 20.30 -8.85 18.48
CA GLU A 65 20.58 -7.80 17.50
C GLU A 65 19.64 -7.87 16.29
N ILE A 66 19.16 -6.71 15.86
CA ILE A 66 18.50 -6.47 14.57
C ILE A 66 19.20 -5.31 13.87
N CYS A 67 19.47 -5.45 12.58
CA CYS A 67 19.67 -4.34 11.66
C CYS A 67 18.41 -4.14 10.82
N LEU A 68 17.92 -2.90 10.76
CA LEU A 68 16.73 -2.51 10.05
C LEU A 68 17.08 -1.46 8.99
N GLU A 69 16.80 -1.77 7.73
CA GLU A 69 17.02 -0.89 6.58
C GLU A 69 15.70 -0.38 6.00
N ASN A 70 15.77 0.66 5.16
CA ASN A 70 14.62 1.26 4.46
C ASN A 70 13.51 1.74 5.41
N TYR A 71 13.90 2.22 6.58
CA TYR A 71 13.00 2.87 7.51
C TYR A 71 12.82 4.36 7.20
N LYS A 72 11.72 4.96 7.66
CA LYS A 72 11.44 6.39 7.58
C LYS A 72 11.65 7.09 8.90
N SER A 73 11.08 6.53 9.97
CA SER A 73 11.12 7.13 11.30
C SER A 73 10.82 6.11 12.39
N ILE A 74 11.34 6.37 13.59
CA ILE A 74 10.94 5.68 14.82
C ILE A 74 9.59 6.27 15.25
N ILE A 75 8.59 5.42 15.49
CA ILE A 75 7.27 5.80 16.00
C ILE A 75 7.25 5.74 17.52
N GLU A 76 7.81 4.67 18.09
CA GLU A 76 7.82 4.41 19.52
C GLU A 76 9.12 3.71 19.88
N TYR A 77 9.73 4.12 20.98
CA TYR A 77 10.94 3.49 21.50
C TYR A 77 10.95 3.54 23.02
N ASN A 78 11.08 2.36 23.63
CA ASN A 78 11.34 2.14 25.03
C ASN A 78 12.11 0.82 25.20
N GLU A 79 12.48 0.49 26.44
CA GLU A 79 13.27 -0.72 26.74
C GLU A 79 12.55 -2.04 26.38
N SER A 80 11.25 -2.01 26.11
CA SER A 80 10.45 -3.21 25.80
C SER A 80 9.92 -3.27 24.37
N MET A 81 9.93 -2.15 23.64
CA MET A 81 9.33 -2.01 22.32
C MET A 81 10.07 -0.99 21.47
N VAL A 82 10.37 -1.37 20.22
CA VAL A 82 10.77 -0.47 19.14
C VAL A 82 9.76 -0.60 18.01
N LYS A 83 9.09 0.50 17.66
CA LYS A 83 8.14 0.56 16.54
C LYS A 83 8.66 1.52 15.49
N VAL A 84 8.74 1.06 14.25
CA VAL A 84 9.36 1.79 13.14
C VAL A 84 8.39 1.88 11.97
N GLN A 85 8.31 3.06 11.36
CA GLN A 85 7.60 3.30 10.10
C GLN A 85 8.55 3.01 8.93
N SER A 86 8.19 2.14 8.01
CA SER A 86 8.88 1.98 6.71
C SER A 86 8.10 2.68 5.59
N LYS A 87 8.57 2.58 4.34
CA LYS A 87 7.81 3.05 3.17
C LYS A 87 6.50 2.29 2.97
N THR A 88 6.46 1.00 3.30
CA THR A 88 5.37 0.09 2.93
C THR A 88 4.53 -0.36 4.12
N CYS A 89 5.07 -0.39 5.34
CA CYS A 89 4.39 -0.92 6.52
C CYS A 89 4.95 -0.37 7.83
N LYS A 90 4.41 -0.83 8.96
CA LYS A 90 5.02 -0.63 10.28
C LYS A 90 5.68 -1.92 10.74
N ILE A 91 6.76 -1.80 11.49
CA ILE A 91 7.50 -2.93 12.07
C ILE A 91 7.55 -2.73 13.56
N CYS A 92 7.16 -3.75 14.31
CA CYS A 92 7.20 -3.77 15.76
C CYS A 92 8.19 -4.83 16.22
N ILE A 93 9.05 -4.44 17.15
CA ILE A 93 10.08 -5.28 17.75
C ILE A 93 9.86 -5.23 19.25
N GLU A 94 9.52 -6.37 19.84
CA GLU A 94 9.27 -6.51 21.27
C GLU A 94 10.43 -7.25 21.94
N GLY A 95 10.76 -6.82 23.15
CA GLY A 95 11.92 -7.36 23.86
C GLY A 95 12.08 -6.87 25.30
N GLN A 96 13.31 -6.97 25.79
CA GLN A 96 13.77 -6.43 27.06
C GLN A 96 15.12 -5.75 26.87
N GLU A 97 15.36 -4.66 27.60
CA GLU A 97 16.58 -3.86 27.49
C GLU A 97 16.90 -3.46 26.03
N LEU A 98 15.86 -3.16 25.26
CA LEU A 98 16.02 -2.72 23.88
C LEU A 98 16.76 -1.38 23.84
N ASN A 99 17.83 -1.35 23.04
CA ASN A 99 18.65 -0.17 22.81
C ASN A 99 18.88 0.05 21.32
N ILE A 100 19.04 1.31 20.89
CA ILE A 100 19.39 1.68 19.51
C ILE A 100 20.79 2.31 19.52
N PRO A 101 21.88 1.52 19.37
CA PRO A 101 23.24 2.05 19.44
C PRO A 101 23.55 3.08 18.34
N TYR A 102 22.93 2.92 17.16
CA TYR A 102 23.01 3.88 16.07
C TYR A 102 21.78 3.80 15.16
N PHE A 103 21.46 4.94 14.55
CA PHE A 103 20.46 5.07 13.50
C PHE A 103 20.95 6.09 12.47
N THR A 104 21.11 5.67 11.22
CA THR A 104 21.53 6.50 10.07
C THR A 104 20.44 6.46 9.01
N GLU A 105 20.52 7.29 7.98
CA GLU A 105 19.51 7.27 6.90
C GLU A 105 19.38 5.91 6.21
N ASP A 106 20.46 5.14 6.16
CA ASP A 106 20.52 3.85 5.48
C ASP A 106 20.02 2.70 6.37
N GLU A 107 20.47 2.65 7.63
CA GLU A 107 20.18 1.55 8.55
C GLU A 107 20.09 1.96 10.02
N MET A 108 19.39 1.14 10.79
CA MET A 108 19.25 1.26 12.24
C MET A 108 19.63 -0.05 12.90
N LYS A 109 20.47 0.02 13.94
CA LYS A 109 20.79 -1.13 14.77
C LYS A 109 20.00 -1.09 16.06
N ILE A 110 19.40 -2.23 16.38
CA ILE A 110 18.63 -2.46 17.60
C ILE A 110 19.29 -3.63 18.33
N THR A 111 19.54 -3.46 19.61
CA THR A 111 20.18 -4.44 20.49
C THR A 111 19.32 -4.69 21.71
N GLY A 112 19.52 -5.80 22.42
CA GLY A 112 18.73 -6.18 23.60
C GLY A 112 18.20 -7.60 23.47
N PHE A 113 17.35 -8.06 24.38
CA PHE A 113 16.74 -9.39 24.27
C PHE A 113 15.46 -9.34 23.41
N ILE A 114 15.52 -9.93 22.22
CA ILE A 114 14.45 -9.86 21.23
C ILE A 114 13.48 -11.03 21.39
N LYS A 115 12.23 -10.70 21.68
CA LYS A 115 11.14 -11.66 21.91
C LYS A 115 10.32 -11.90 20.64
N ALA A 116 9.98 -10.84 19.92
CA ALA A 116 9.15 -10.93 18.72
C ALA A 116 9.44 -9.81 17.73
N ILE A 117 9.23 -10.11 16.44
CA ILE A 117 9.26 -9.15 15.33
C ILE A 117 8.00 -9.40 14.52
N TYR A 118 7.19 -8.36 14.30
CA TYR A 118 5.97 -8.48 13.50
C TYR A 118 5.66 -7.20 12.72
N TYR A 119 4.94 -7.39 11.62
CA TYR A 119 4.49 -6.31 10.75
C TYR A 119 3.08 -5.86 11.14
N GLN A 120 2.84 -4.54 11.05
CA GLN A 120 1.54 -3.88 11.26
C GLN A 120 1.10 -3.13 10.00
#